data_AF-A0A2H3AIW9-F1
#
_entry.id   AF-A0A2H3AIW9-F1
#
_cell.length_a   1.000
_cell.length_b   1.000
_cell.length_c   1.000
_cell.angle_alpha   90.00
_cell.angle_beta   90.00
_cell.angle_gamma   90.00
#
_symmetry.space_group_name_H-M   'P 1'
#
loop_
_entity.id
_entity.type
_entity.pdbx_description
1 polymer ?
#
loop_
_entity_poly.entity_id
_entity_poly.type
_entity_poly.pdbx_seq_one_letter_code
_entity_poly.pdbx_strand_id
1 'polypeptide(L)'
;STQKMPRPTSRDAPKFDSNEPENLRRFLGQMEDLFSNYSIKDDDEKKKKLVRYTDARTEEEWQALDEYDNGSFAEFKEAILKNYPEAADTETGTWERLTRISRKFSNLGADEHESYLKFKRRFLTEAKKLQKPPVL
;
A
#
# COMPACT_ATOMS: atom_id res chain seq x y z
N SER A 1 5.37 12.50 -29.03
CA SER A 1 4.94 11.16 -28.60
C SER A 1 4.07 11.34 -27.38
N THR A 2 2.78 11.04 -27.43
CA THR A 2 1.89 11.15 -26.27
C THR A 2 2.23 10.00 -25.34
N GLN A 3 3.07 10.25 -24.33
CA GLN A 3 3.50 9.22 -23.40
C GLN A 3 2.25 8.71 -22.66
N LYS A 4 2.00 7.40 -22.74
CA LYS A 4 0.92 6.75 -22.00
C LYS A 4 1.53 6.08 -20.77
N MET A 5 0.82 6.15 -19.65
CA MET A 5 1.20 5.41 -18.44
C MET A 5 1.48 3.93 -18.76
N PRO A 6 2.32 3.26 -17.95
CA PRO A 6 2.50 1.82 -18.08
C PRO A 6 1.15 1.09 -18.07
N ARG A 7 1.05 -0.06 -18.74
CA ARG A 7 -0.16 -0.88 -18.61
C ARG A 7 -0.22 -1.42 -17.18
N PRO A 8 -1.39 -1.53 -16.54
CA PRO A 8 -1.48 -2.10 -15.18
C PRO A 8 -0.89 -3.51 -15.07
N THR A 9 -1.00 -4.30 -16.15
CA THR A 9 -0.43 -5.65 -16.24
C THR A 9 1.08 -5.67 -16.51
N SER A 10 1.71 -4.51 -16.74
CA SER A 10 3.15 -4.41 -16.96
C SER A 10 3.91 -4.87 -15.73
N ARG A 11 5.10 -5.45 -15.94
CA ARG A 11 6.02 -5.82 -14.86
C ARG A 11 6.43 -4.60 -14.03
N ASP A 12 6.58 -3.46 -14.68
CA ASP A 12 7.15 -2.25 -14.08
C ASP A 12 6.05 -1.27 -13.60
N ALA A 13 4.78 -1.68 -13.64
CA ALA A 13 3.68 -0.89 -13.07
C ALA A 13 3.66 -1.03 -11.53
N PRO A 14 3.30 0.04 -10.79
CA PRO A 14 2.96 -0.08 -9.38
C PRO A 14 1.87 -1.13 -9.17
N LYS A 15 1.97 -1.88 -8.08
CA LYS A 15 0.98 -2.88 -7.69
C LYS A 15 0.73 -2.79 -6.20
N PHE A 16 -0.52 -2.95 -5.81
CA PHE A 16 -0.90 -3.10 -4.42
C PHE A 16 -1.30 -4.55 -4.15
N ASP A 17 -0.76 -5.12 -3.06
CA ASP A 17 -1.16 -6.43 -2.54
C ASP A 17 -1.95 -6.19 -1.26
N SER A 18 -3.25 -6.52 -1.29
CA SER A 18 -4.15 -6.38 -0.14
C SER A 18 -3.72 -7.24 1.07
N ASN A 19 -2.85 -8.23 0.89
CA ASN A 19 -2.25 -9.01 1.98
C ASN A 19 -1.04 -8.32 2.64
N GLU A 20 -0.55 -7.24 2.07
CA GLU A 20 0.52 -6.39 2.63
C GLU A 20 0.07 -4.91 2.70
N PRO A 21 -0.99 -4.60 3.46
CA PRO A 21 -1.59 -3.26 3.51
C PRO A 21 -0.63 -2.17 4.05
N GLU A 22 0.46 -2.56 4.71
CA GLU A 22 1.55 -1.66 5.10
C GLU A 22 2.24 -0.97 3.90
N ASN A 23 2.12 -1.56 2.70
CA ASN A 23 2.69 -1.01 1.47
C ASN A 23 1.75 -0.02 0.77
N LEU A 24 0.52 0.17 1.27
CA LEU A 24 -0.49 1.00 0.63
C LEU A 24 -0.01 2.45 0.41
N ARG A 25 0.59 3.07 1.42
CA ARG A 25 1.13 4.45 1.29
C ARG A 25 2.19 4.57 0.20
N ARG A 26 3.09 3.58 0.12
CA ARG A 26 4.11 3.51 -0.94
C ARG A 26 3.46 3.40 -2.31
N PHE A 27 2.47 2.51 -2.45
CA PHE A 27 1.73 2.34 -3.70
C PHE A 27 1.01 3.64 -4.13
N LEU A 28 0.30 4.30 -3.22
CA LEU A 28 -0.38 5.57 -3.49
C LEU A 28 0.61 6.65 -3.95
N GLY A 29 1.78 6.77 -3.29
CA GLY A 29 2.84 7.69 -3.70
C GLY A 29 3.39 7.40 -5.10
N GLN A 30 3.65 6.13 -5.42
CA GLN A 30 4.07 5.73 -6.77
C GLN A 30 3.03 6.08 -7.85
N MET A 31 1.75 5.98 -7.52
CA MET A 31 0.67 6.36 -8.42
C MET A 31 0.58 7.88 -8.62
N GLU A 32 0.79 8.67 -7.56
CA GLU A 32 0.86 10.14 -7.64
C GLU A 32 2.07 10.62 -8.47
N ASP A 33 3.23 9.98 -8.30
CA ASP A 33 4.40 10.22 -9.15
C ASP A 33 4.09 9.94 -10.62
N LEU A 34 3.39 8.83 -10.91
CA LEU A 34 2.94 8.53 -12.27
C LEU A 34 1.94 9.56 -12.80
N PHE A 35 0.96 10.00 -12.00
CA PHE A 35 0.01 11.03 -12.43
C PHE A 35 0.74 12.33 -12.76
N SER A 36 1.72 12.72 -11.95
CA SER A 36 2.55 13.91 -12.17
C SER A 36 3.40 13.79 -13.44
N ASN A 37 4.12 12.68 -13.60
CA ASN A 37 4.98 12.43 -14.76
C ASN A 37 4.22 12.40 -16.08
N TYR A 38 2.95 12.02 -16.05
CA TYR A 38 2.08 11.92 -17.22
C TYR A 38 1.04 13.06 -17.30
N SER A 39 1.17 14.09 -16.46
CA SER A 39 0.31 15.28 -16.44
C SER A 39 -1.20 14.98 -16.31
N ILE A 40 -1.55 13.94 -15.56
CA ILE A 40 -2.94 13.58 -15.27
C ILE A 40 -3.42 14.46 -14.11
N LYS A 41 -4.32 15.40 -14.42
CA LYS A 41 -4.80 16.41 -13.47
C LYS A 41 -6.23 16.17 -13.00
N ASP A 42 -7.06 15.61 -13.88
CA ASP A 42 -8.47 15.33 -13.61
C ASP A 42 -8.62 14.27 -12.52
N ASP A 43 -9.46 14.55 -11.53
CA ASP A 43 -9.58 13.70 -10.35
C ASP A 43 -10.31 12.40 -10.67
N ASP A 44 -11.33 12.42 -11.54
CA ASP A 44 -12.02 11.20 -11.98
C ASP A 44 -11.09 10.30 -12.78
N GLU A 45 -10.24 10.88 -13.63
CA GLU A 45 -9.21 10.15 -14.36
C GLU A 45 -8.19 9.51 -13.40
N LYS A 46 -7.74 10.21 -12.36
CA LYS A 46 -6.84 9.65 -11.34
C LYS A 46 -7.49 8.50 -10.59
N LYS A 47 -8.73 8.66 -10.10
CA LYS A 47 -9.49 7.61 -9.38
C LYS A 47 -9.65 6.35 -10.25
N LYS A 48 -10.12 6.51 -11.49
CA LYS A 48 -10.28 5.40 -12.46
C LYS A 48 -8.97 4.68 -12.77
N LYS A 49 -7.85 5.41 -12.83
CA LYS A 49 -6.54 4.80 -13.06
C LYS A 49 -6.01 4.13 -11.80
N LEU A 50 -6.22 4.71 -10.62
CA LEU A 50 -5.74 4.16 -9.35
C LEU A 50 -6.28 2.75 -9.12
N VAL A 51 -7.60 2.59 -9.22
CA VAL A 51 -8.27 1.30 -8.99
C VAL A 51 -7.84 0.23 -10.01
N ARG A 52 -7.51 0.60 -11.24
CA ARG A 52 -7.04 -0.35 -12.27
C ARG A 52 -5.65 -0.92 -12.00
N TYR A 53 -4.89 -0.35 -11.07
CA TYR A 53 -3.54 -0.80 -10.69
C TYR A 53 -3.56 -1.71 -9.45
N THR A 54 -4.74 -2.10 -8.98
CA THR A 54 -4.92 -3.09 -7.91
C THR A 54 -5.38 -4.44 -8.47
N ASP A 55 -5.56 -5.43 -7.60
CA ASP A 55 -6.29 -6.65 -7.97
C ASP A 55 -7.80 -6.36 -8.10
N ALA A 56 -8.53 -7.27 -8.77
CA ALA A 56 -9.95 -7.09 -9.06
C ALA A 56 -10.82 -6.92 -7.81
N ARG A 57 -10.49 -7.63 -6.72
CA ARG A 57 -11.25 -7.52 -5.47
C ARG A 57 -11.03 -6.14 -4.85
N THR A 58 -9.79 -5.68 -4.78
CA THR A 58 -9.48 -4.34 -4.26
C THR A 58 -10.03 -3.24 -5.17
N GLU A 59 -10.08 -3.45 -6.49
CA GLU A 59 -10.72 -2.51 -7.42
C GLU A 59 -12.21 -2.34 -7.07
N GLU A 60 -12.95 -3.44 -6.89
CA GLU A 60 -14.35 -3.43 -6.49
C GLU A 60 -14.57 -2.78 -5.11
N GLU A 61 -13.74 -3.13 -4.11
CA GLU A 61 -13.82 -2.55 -2.76
C GLU A 61 -13.61 -1.03 -2.76
N TRP A 62 -12.66 -0.53 -3.57
CA TRP A 62 -12.38 0.90 -3.65
C TRP A 62 -13.42 1.63 -4.47
N GLN A 63 -13.96 1.04 -5.54
CA GLN A 63 -15.05 1.63 -6.32
C GLN A 63 -16.35 1.77 -5.52
N ALA A 64 -16.54 0.98 -4.46
CA ALA A 64 -17.70 1.06 -3.58
C ALA A 64 -17.66 2.22 -2.57
N LEU A 65 -16.57 2.98 -2.49
CA LEU A 65 -16.46 4.15 -1.62
C LEU A 65 -17.23 5.34 -2.22
N ASP A 66 -17.99 6.06 -1.40
CA ASP A 66 -18.78 7.22 -1.85
C ASP A 66 -17.90 8.30 -2.51
N GLU A 67 -16.67 8.44 -2.04
CA GLU A 67 -15.67 9.37 -2.57
C GLU A 67 -15.17 8.98 -3.98
N TYR A 68 -15.35 7.72 -4.40
CA TYR A 68 -15.03 7.31 -5.76
C TYR A 68 -15.89 8.05 -6.78
N ASP A 69 -17.20 8.14 -6.54
CA ASP A 69 -18.15 8.80 -7.44
C ASP A 69 -18.29 10.29 -7.16
N ASN A 70 -18.22 10.72 -5.89
CA ASN A 70 -18.61 12.07 -5.48
C ASN A 70 -17.47 12.93 -4.93
N GLY A 71 -16.29 12.36 -4.69
CA GLY A 71 -15.17 13.03 -4.04
C GLY A 71 -14.06 13.45 -5.00
N SER A 72 -13.22 14.37 -4.55
CA SER A 72 -11.91 14.64 -5.13
C SER A 72 -10.98 13.42 -4.99
N PHE A 73 -9.88 13.41 -5.75
CA PHE A 73 -8.88 12.34 -5.61
C PHE A 73 -8.25 12.32 -4.20
N ALA A 74 -8.14 13.49 -3.57
CA ALA A 74 -7.62 13.62 -2.21
C ALA A 74 -8.56 12.99 -1.17
N GLU A 75 -9.86 13.29 -1.24
CA GLU A 75 -10.86 12.69 -0.34
C GLU A 75 -10.93 11.17 -0.52
N PHE A 76 -10.87 10.69 -1.77
CA PHE A 76 -10.83 9.26 -2.07
C PHE A 76 -9.60 8.56 -1.47
N LYS A 77 -8.42 9.17 -1.57
CA LYS A 77 -7.19 8.65 -0.93
C LYS A 77 -7.34 8.56 0.59
N GLU A 78 -7.91 9.57 1.23
CA GLU A 78 -8.11 9.57 2.68
C GLU A 78 -9.11 8.48 3.11
N ALA A 79 -10.20 8.30 2.35
CA ALA A 79 -11.17 7.22 2.58
C ALA A 79 -10.52 5.84 2.45
N ILE A 80 -9.70 5.63 1.42
CA ILE A 80 -8.88 4.42 1.27
C ILE A 80 -7.99 4.24 2.51
N LEU A 81 -7.18 5.24 2.90
CA LEU A 81 -6.27 5.10 4.04
C LEU A 81 -6.99 4.79 5.36
N LYS A 82 -8.19 5.34 5.57
CA LYS A 82 -9.02 5.08 6.74
C LYS A 82 -9.49 3.62 6.83
N ASN A 83 -9.74 2.96 5.70
CA ASN A 83 -10.11 1.54 5.65
C ASN A 83 -8.94 0.58 5.88
N TYR A 84 -7.71 1.09 5.84
CA TYR A 84 -6.49 0.32 6.04
C TYR A 84 -5.66 0.93 7.18
N PRO A 85 -6.12 0.83 8.44
CA PRO A 85 -5.38 1.36 9.59
C PRO A 85 -3.96 0.76 9.70
N GLU A 86 -3.71 -0.42 9.15
CA GLU A 86 -2.38 -1.04 9.08
C GLU A 86 -1.44 -0.36 8.10
N ALA A 87 -1.94 0.52 7.23
CA ALA A 87 -1.15 1.44 6.43
C ALA A 87 -0.70 2.67 7.25
N ALA A 88 -1.17 2.85 8.49
CA ALA A 88 -0.75 3.92 9.37
C ALA A 88 0.76 3.84 9.65
N ASP A 89 1.39 5.01 9.54
CA ASP A 89 2.79 5.30 9.79
C ASP A 89 3.80 4.23 9.35
N THR A 90 4.34 4.34 8.13
CA THR A 90 5.45 3.49 7.69
C THR A 90 6.78 3.88 8.34
N GLU A 91 6.87 5.08 8.93
CA GLU A 91 8.09 5.66 9.48
C GLU A 91 8.24 5.37 10.97
N THR A 92 7.14 5.46 11.74
CA THR A 92 7.05 4.98 13.12
C THR A 92 6.48 3.57 13.14
N GLY A 93 7.14 2.65 13.85
CA GLY A 93 6.69 1.27 13.88
C GLY A 93 5.44 1.15 14.73
N THR A 94 4.63 0.12 14.52
CA THR A 94 3.42 -0.12 15.33
C THR A 94 3.46 -1.50 15.99
N TRP A 95 2.90 -1.59 17.20
CA TRP A 95 2.82 -2.87 17.93
C TRP A 95 1.91 -3.87 17.21
N GLU A 96 0.87 -3.36 16.56
CA GLU A 96 -0.08 -4.10 15.73
C GLU A 96 0.64 -4.80 14.57
N ARG A 97 1.49 -4.07 13.83
CA ARG A 97 2.29 -4.66 12.74
C ARG A 97 3.28 -5.68 13.25
N LEU A 98 3.98 -5.39 14.35
CA LEU A 98 4.94 -6.32 14.94
C LEU A 98 4.26 -7.62 15.37
N THR A 99 3.09 -7.53 16.00
CA THR A 99 2.26 -8.68 16.38
C THR A 99 1.80 -9.47 15.16
N ARG A 100 1.39 -8.79 14.09
CA ARG A 100 0.97 -9.44 12.84
C ARG A 100 2.12 -10.17 12.16
N ILE A 101 3.33 -9.59 12.15
CA ILE A 101 4.54 -10.27 11.67
C ILE A 101 4.74 -11.56 12.48
N SER A 102 4.69 -11.50 13.81
CA SER A 102 4.83 -12.69 14.66
C SER A 102 3.77 -13.76 14.36
N ARG A 103 2.51 -13.37 14.18
CA ARG A 103 1.42 -14.29 13.83
C ARG A 103 1.60 -14.92 12.45
N LYS A 104 2.02 -14.15 11.44
CA LYS A 104 2.25 -14.64 10.06
C LYS A 104 3.31 -15.75 10.01
N PHE A 105 4.25 -15.75 10.96
CA PHE A 105 5.35 -16.71 11.04
C PHE A 105 5.25 -17.60 12.30
N SER A 106 4.06 -17.77 12.90
CA SER A 106 3.91 -18.51 14.16
C SER A 106 4.21 -20.01 14.06
N ASN A 107 4.10 -20.59 12.86
CA ASN A 107 4.19 -22.03 12.62
C ASN A 107 5.47 -22.42 11.86
N LEU A 108 6.57 -21.69 12.09
CA LEU A 108 7.85 -21.98 11.45
C LEU A 108 8.38 -23.36 11.87
N GLY A 109 8.55 -24.25 10.89
CA GLY A 109 9.20 -25.53 11.07
C GLY A 109 10.73 -25.41 11.24
N ALA A 110 11.36 -26.45 11.81
CA ALA A 110 12.81 -26.47 12.05
C ALA A 110 13.64 -26.30 10.76
N ASP A 111 13.11 -26.74 9.61
CA ASP A 111 13.80 -26.72 8.32
C ASP A 111 13.43 -25.50 7.44
N GLU A 112 12.61 -24.57 7.93
CA GLU A 112 12.13 -23.42 7.15
C GLU A 112 13.07 -22.20 7.22
N HIS A 113 14.36 -22.40 6.89
CA HIS A 113 15.40 -21.37 7.04
C HIS A 113 15.09 -20.08 6.26
N GLU A 114 14.56 -20.16 5.04
CA GLU A 114 14.19 -18.97 4.27
C GLU A 114 13.05 -18.16 4.91
N SER A 115 12.04 -18.86 5.43
CA SER A 115 10.90 -18.25 6.11
C SER A 115 11.34 -17.61 7.43
N TYR A 116 12.25 -18.25 8.17
CA TYR A 116 12.90 -17.65 9.34
C TYR A 116 13.65 -16.36 8.97
N LEU A 117 14.44 -16.36 7.89
CA LEU A 117 15.16 -15.16 7.46
C LEU A 117 14.20 -14.04 7.02
N LYS A 118 13.07 -14.37 6.38
CA LYS A 118 12.00 -13.41 6.05
C LYS A 118 11.38 -12.83 7.33
N PHE A 119 11.05 -13.67 8.31
CA PHE A 119 10.57 -13.24 9.62
C PHE A 119 11.56 -12.29 10.29
N LYS A 120 12.83 -12.71 10.45
CA LYS A 120 13.89 -11.94 11.09
C LYS A 120 14.02 -10.55 10.47
N ARG A 121 14.06 -10.45 9.13
CA ARG A 121 14.16 -9.15 8.45
C ARG A 121 12.94 -8.26 8.70
N ARG A 122 11.72 -8.80 8.57
CA ARG A 122 10.48 -8.03 8.77
C ARG A 122 10.34 -7.57 10.23
N PHE A 123 10.55 -8.48 11.18
CA PHE A 123 10.46 -8.20 12.62
C PHE A 123 11.49 -7.16 13.06
N LEU A 124 12.76 -7.32 12.68
CA LEU A 124 13.82 -6.37 13.03
C LEU A 124 13.57 -4.98 12.46
N THR A 125 13.06 -4.89 11.22
CA THR A 125 12.72 -3.59 10.62
C THR A 125 11.65 -2.87 11.44
N GLU A 126 10.56 -3.56 11.79
CA GLU A 126 9.47 -2.93 12.54
C GLU A 126 9.88 -2.60 13.98
N ALA A 127 10.60 -3.51 14.65
CA ALA A 127 11.14 -3.28 16.00
C ALA A 127 12.07 -2.06 16.05
N LYS A 128 12.93 -1.87 15.03
CA LYS A 128 13.80 -0.69 14.94
C LYS A 128 13.03 0.61 14.79
N LYS A 129 11.87 0.61 14.10
CA LYS A 129 11.05 1.81 13.99
C LYS A 129 10.36 2.13 15.32
N LEU A 130 9.87 1.12 16.06
CA LEU A 130 9.29 1.29 17.41
C LEU A 130 10.30 1.82 18.44
N GLN A 131 11.59 1.58 18.23
CA GLN A 131 12.66 2.09 19.10
C GLN A 131 13.03 3.55 18.82
N LYS A 132 12.54 4.15 17.72
CA LYS A 132 12.77 5.56 17.46
C LYS A 132 11.89 6.39 18.41
N PRO A 133 12.40 7.50 18.97
CA PRO A 133 11.55 8.44 19.69
C PRO A 133 10.38 8.88 18.78
N PRO A 134 9.19 9.17 19.32
CA PRO A 134 8.12 9.78 18.54
C PRO A 134 8.67 11.02 17.82
N VAL A 135 8.39 11.13 16.52
CA VAL A 135 8.74 12.33 15.77
C VAL A 135 7.90 13.47 16.37
N LEU A 136 8.58 14.44 16.99
CA LEU A 136 7.98 15.63 17.61
C LEU A 136 7.39 16.58 16.57
#